data_AF-S0FZU1-F1
#
_entry.id   AF-S0FZU1-F1
#
_cell.length_a   1.000
_cell.length_b   1.000
_cell.length_c   1.000
_cell.angle_alpha   90.00
_cell.angle_beta   90.00
_cell.angle_gamma   90.00
#
_symmetry.space_group_name_H-M   'P 1'
#
loop_
_entity.id
_entity.type
_entity.pdbx_description
1 polymer ?
#
loop_
_entity_poly.entity_id
_entity_poly.type
_entity_poly.pdbx_seq_one_letter_code
_entity_poly.pdbx_strand_id
1 'polypeptide(L)'
;MKIEIIGAESLGVRGLCCLVTVAERKILIDPGLALGFLRNGQAPHPVQVAMGEVIRKQIIQAWGLATDIVFSHFHGDHVPLVDANPYQLDAALAKCSTAGRFPWNGTSSMHKGRLPRKNMNKLSLGSGSAGD
;
A
#
# COMPACT_ATOMS: atom_id res chain seq x y z
N MET A 1 -8.16 -9.87 -21.61
CA MET A 1 -7.92 -8.99 -20.43
C MET A 1 -9.21 -8.91 -19.65
N LYS A 2 -9.17 -9.03 -18.32
CA LYS A 2 -10.32 -8.91 -17.41
C LYS A 2 -10.00 -7.89 -16.32
N ILE A 3 -10.95 -7.04 -15.98
CA ILE A 3 -10.84 -6.06 -14.89
C ILE A 3 -11.94 -6.35 -13.89
N GLU A 4 -11.58 -6.53 -12.63
CA GLU A 4 -12.49 -6.77 -11.52
C GLU A 4 -12.37 -5.63 -10.52
N ILE A 5 -13.46 -4.90 -10.29
CA ILE A 5 -13.53 -3.85 -9.27
C ILE A 5 -13.85 -4.54 -7.94
N ILE A 6 -12.90 -4.53 -7.01
CA ILE A 6 -13.03 -5.15 -5.69
C ILE A 6 -13.59 -4.13 -4.69
N GLY A 7 -13.06 -2.91 -4.71
CA GLY A 7 -13.51 -1.80 -3.86
C GLY A 7 -13.62 -0.52 -4.68
N ALA A 8 -14.63 0.29 -4.39
CA ALA A 8 -14.85 1.61 -4.96
C ALA A 8 -15.76 2.42 -4.04
N GLU A 9 -15.78 3.74 -4.19
CA GLU A 9 -16.70 4.62 -3.46
C GLU A 9 -18.16 4.18 -3.56
N SER A 10 -18.60 3.79 -4.76
CA SER A 10 -19.96 3.31 -5.02
C SER A 10 -20.27 1.95 -4.36
N LEU A 11 -19.26 1.21 -3.93
CA LEU A 11 -19.40 -0.04 -3.18
C LEU A 11 -19.37 0.18 -1.66
N GLY A 12 -19.40 1.42 -1.19
CA GLY A 12 -19.54 1.73 0.24
C GLY A 12 -18.23 1.76 1.02
N VAL A 13 -17.08 1.78 0.33
CA VAL A 13 -15.75 2.05 0.90
C VAL A 13 -15.22 3.38 0.41
N ARG A 14 -14.04 3.80 0.85
CA ARG A 14 -13.27 4.88 0.24
C ARG A 14 -12.06 4.29 -0.46
N GLY A 15 -11.65 4.91 -1.55
CA GLY A 15 -10.59 4.42 -2.40
C GLY A 15 -11.10 3.46 -3.46
N LEU A 16 -10.18 3.08 -4.33
CA LEU A 16 -10.40 2.16 -5.44
C LEU A 16 -9.44 0.98 -5.25
N CYS A 17 -9.94 -0.25 -5.40
CA CYS A 17 -9.11 -1.44 -5.52
C CYS A 17 -9.61 -2.28 -6.69
N CYS A 18 -8.71 -2.66 -7.59
CA CYS A 18 -9.06 -3.51 -8.72
C CYS A 18 -8.01 -4.57 -9.00
N LEU A 19 -8.48 -5.72 -9.49
CA LEU A 19 -7.65 -6.80 -9.98
C LEU A 19 -7.73 -6.83 -11.50
N VAL A 20 -6.61 -6.59 -12.16
CA VAL A 20 -6.48 -6.69 -13.61
C VAL A 20 -5.78 -8.00 -13.95
N THR A 21 -6.46 -8.86 -14.70
CA THR A 21 -5.90 -10.11 -15.19
C THR A 21 -5.59 -10.03 -16.68
N VAL A 22 -4.33 -10.24 -17.03
CA VAL A 22 -3.84 -10.25 -18.41
C VAL A 22 -2.80 -11.35 -18.59
N ALA A 23 -3.09 -12.31 -19.48
CA ALA A 23 -2.31 -13.55 -19.59
C ALA A 23 -2.08 -14.18 -18.20
N GLU A 24 -0.83 -14.48 -17.86
CA GLU A 24 -0.41 -15.07 -16.58
C GLU A 24 -0.25 -14.03 -15.45
N ARG A 25 -0.51 -12.75 -15.71
CA ARG A 25 -0.36 -11.66 -14.72
C ARG A 25 -1.69 -11.32 -14.07
N LYS A 26 -1.62 -11.13 -12.75
CA LYS A 26 -2.71 -10.65 -11.89
C LYS A 26 -2.19 -9.42 -11.16
N ILE A 27 -2.54 -8.25 -11.68
CA ILE A 27 -2.07 -6.96 -11.19
C ILE A 27 -3.13 -6.43 -10.23
N LEU A 28 -2.78 -6.36 -8.95
CA LEU A 28 -3.63 -5.77 -7.92
C LEU A 28 -3.27 -4.30 -7.74
N ILE A 29 -4.21 -3.41 -8.02
CA ILE A 29 -4.00 -1.96 -7.99
C ILE A 29 -4.70 -1.40 -6.75
N ASP A 30 -3.98 -0.57 -6.01
CA ASP A 30 -4.42 0.14 -4.82
C ASP A 30 -5.16 -0.76 -3.82
N PRO A 31 -4.51 -1.82 -3.31
CA PRO A 31 -5.09 -2.69 -2.28
C PRO A 31 -5.12 -2.01 -0.92
N GLY A 32 -5.80 -0.87 -0.83
CA GLY A 32 -6.19 -0.19 0.40
C GLY A 32 -7.71 -0.14 0.52
N LEU A 33 -8.15 0.31 1.68
CA LEU A 33 -9.56 0.53 1.99
C LEU A 33 -9.62 1.48 3.18
N ALA A 34 -10.55 2.43 3.18
CA ALA A 34 -10.93 3.18 4.37
C ALA A 34 -12.45 3.40 4.45
N LEU A 35 -13.04 3.52 5.64
CA LEU A 35 -14.42 4.02 5.79
C LEU A 35 -14.51 5.45 6.34
N GLY A 36 -13.38 6.04 6.72
CA GLY A 36 -13.32 7.33 7.41
C GLY A 36 -13.74 7.20 8.87
N PHE A 37 -12.76 7.05 9.76
CA PHE A 37 -12.96 6.72 11.18
C PHE A 37 -13.99 7.58 11.90
N LEU A 38 -13.94 8.90 11.66
CA LEU A 38 -14.97 9.84 12.09
C LEU A 38 -15.26 10.80 10.94
N ARG A 39 -16.54 10.90 10.55
CA ARG A 39 -17.00 11.90 9.60
C ARG A 39 -18.08 12.74 10.27
N ASN A 40 -17.83 14.04 10.39
CA ASN A 40 -18.69 14.97 11.13
C ASN A 40 -18.95 14.49 12.57
N GLY A 41 -17.93 13.91 13.22
CA GLY A 41 -18.03 13.35 14.57
C GLY A 41 -18.77 12.01 14.69
N GLN A 42 -19.20 11.42 13.58
CA GLN A 42 -19.93 10.15 13.57
C GLN A 42 -19.06 9.02 13.02
N ALA A 43 -19.18 7.84 13.63
CA ALA A 43 -18.59 6.62 13.10
C ALA A 43 -19.25 6.20 11.77
N PRO A 44 -18.59 5.36 10.95
CA PRO A 44 -19.20 4.80 9.75
C PRO A 44 -20.52 4.10 10.05
N HIS A 45 -21.46 4.21 9.12
CA HIS A 45 -22.75 3.53 9.24
C HIS A 45 -22.54 2.00 9.31
N PRO A 46 -23.27 1.24 10.15
CA PRO A 46 -23.05 -0.20 10.32
C PRO A 46 -23.05 -1.00 9.01
N VAL A 47 -23.90 -0.62 8.05
CA VAL A 47 -23.92 -1.24 6.72
C VAL A 47 -22.61 -1.03 5.94
N GLN A 48 -21.98 0.15 6.06
CA GLN A 48 -20.67 0.40 5.47
C GLN A 48 -19.58 -0.41 6.16
N VAL A 49 -19.66 -0.59 7.48
CA VAL A 49 -18.74 -1.47 8.22
C VAL A 49 -18.84 -2.91 7.71
N ALA A 50 -20.05 -3.45 7.60
CA ALA A 50 -20.28 -4.79 7.07
C ALA A 50 -19.73 -4.94 5.64
N MET A 51 -19.96 -3.95 4.78
CA MET A 51 -19.43 -3.95 3.41
C MET A 51 -17.91 -3.81 3.36
N GLY A 52 -17.33 -2.98 4.23
CA GLY A 52 -15.90 -2.83 4.39
C GLY A 52 -15.21 -4.14 4.77
N GLU A 53 -15.82 -4.95 5.64
CA GLU A 53 -15.28 -6.28 5.97
C GLU A 53 -15.34 -7.25 4.79
N VAL A 54 -16.40 -7.20 3.97
CA VAL A 54 -16.51 -8.03 2.77
C VAL A 54 -15.41 -7.66 1.78
N ILE A 55 -15.25 -6.37 1.49
CA ILE A 55 -14.24 -5.87 0.54
C ILE A 55 -12.83 -6.15 1.08
N ARG A 56 -12.57 -5.93 2.37
CA ARG A 56 -11.28 -6.25 3.01
C ARG A 56 -10.88 -7.71 2.75
N LYS A 57 -11.81 -8.66 2.93
CA LYS A 57 -11.56 -10.08 2.66
C LYS A 57 -11.24 -10.34 1.19
N GLN A 58 -11.97 -9.70 0.27
CA GLN A 58 -11.71 -9.82 -1.17
C GLN A 58 -10.34 -9.25 -1.55
N ILE A 59 -9.94 -8.10 -0.98
CA ILE A 59 -8.61 -7.52 -1.20
C ILE A 59 -7.51 -8.47 -0.72
N ILE A 60 -7.64 -9.04 0.49
CA ILE A 60 -6.66 -9.99 1.03
C ILE A 60 -6.55 -11.25 0.17
N GLN A 61 -7.68 -11.77 -0.31
CA GLN A 61 -7.70 -12.91 -1.23
C GLN A 61 -7.03 -12.58 -2.57
N ALA A 62 -7.37 -11.43 -3.16
CA ALA A 62 -6.76 -10.97 -4.39
C ALA A 62 -5.26 -10.71 -4.22
N TRP A 63 -4.83 -10.22 -3.06
CA TRP A 63 -3.43 -10.02 -2.70
C TRP A 63 -2.65 -11.33 -2.74
N GLY A 64 -3.17 -12.40 -2.15
CA GLY A 64 -2.53 -13.72 -2.19
C GLY A 64 -2.44 -14.32 -3.60
N LEU A 65 -3.31 -13.90 -4.52
CA LEU A 65 -3.30 -14.33 -5.92
C LEU A 65 -2.47 -13.41 -6.83
N ALA A 66 -2.11 -12.21 -6.37
CA ALA A 66 -1.48 -11.19 -7.19
C ALA A 66 -0.06 -11.61 -7.60
N THR A 67 0.29 -11.34 -8.85
CA THR A 67 1.67 -11.43 -9.34
C THR A 67 2.41 -10.12 -9.14
N ASP A 68 1.69 -9.01 -9.24
CA ASP A 68 2.21 -7.66 -9.19
C ASP A 68 1.24 -6.80 -8.36
N ILE A 69 1.78 -5.88 -7.56
CA ILE A 69 1.00 -4.93 -6.76
C ILE A 69 1.41 -3.53 -7.18
N VAL A 70 0.42 -2.68 -7.47
CA VAL A 70 0.61 -1.30 -7.88
C VAL A 70 -0.03 -0.39 -6.85
N PHE A 71 0.72 0.61 -6.40
CA PHE A 71 0.20 1.71 -5.60
C PHE A 71 0.27 2.98 -6.43
N SER A 72 -0.87 3.63 -6.65
CA SER A 72 -0.97 4.89 -7.39
C SER A 72 -0.40 6.04 -6.55
N HIS A 73 -0.68 6.04 -5.25
CA HIS A 73 -0.17 7.00 -4.27
C HIS A 73 -0.35 6.47 -2.83
N PHE A 74 0.20 7.18 -1.83
CA PHE A 74 0.32 6.70 -0.45
C PHE A 74 -0.68 7.34 0.50
N HIS A 75 -1.97 7.08 0.30
CA HIS A 75 -3.02 7.38 1.27
C HIS A 75 -3.63 6.10 1.84
N GLY A 76 -4.17 6.17 3.05
CA GLY A 76 -4.63 5.00 3.80
C GLY A 76 -5.84 4.27 3.21
N ASP A 77 -6.48 4.83 2.19
CA ASP A 77 -7.51 4.20 1.35
C ASP A 77 -6.95 3.50 0.10
N HIS A 78 -5.65 3.65 -0.21
CA HIS A 78 -4.98 3.02 -1.36
C HIS A 78 -3.88 2.02 -0.97
N VAL A 79 -3.34 2.11 0.24
CA VAL A 79 -2.28 1.22 0.73
C VAL A 79 -2.63 0.60 2.09
N PRO A 80 -2.18 -0.64 2.37
CA PRO A 80 -2.24 -1.18 3.73
C PRO A 80 -1.32 -0.38 4.67
N LEU A 81 -1.77 -0.15 5.91
CA LEU A 81 -1.02 0.61 6.90
C LEU A 81 -0.53 -0.28 8.05
N VAL A 82 0.63 0.07 8.62
CA VAL A 82 1.20 -0.66 9.78
C VAL A 82 0.43 -0.36 11.06
N ASP A 83 -0.13 0.85 11.16
CA ASP A 83 -0.92 1.38 12.27
C ASP A 83 -2.36 1.66 11.82
N ALA A 84 -2.94 0.72 11.07
CA ALA A 84 -4.29 0.84 10.54
C ALA A 84 -5.33 0.95 11.65
N ASN A 85 -6.24 1.92 11.53
CA ASN A 85 -7.43 1.95 12.37
C ASN A 85 -8.41 0.80 11.97
N PRO A 86 -9.45 0.50 12.77
CA PRO A 86 -10.37 -0.61 12.51
C PRO A 86 -11.11 -0.56 11.17
N TYR A 87 -11.16 0.60 10.51
CA TYR A 87 -11.81 0.78 9.22
C TYR A 87 -10.82 0.92 8.06
N GLN A 88 -9.55 0.59 8.29
CA GLN A 88 -8.51 0.55 7.27
C GLN A 88 -8.01 -0.88 7.04
N LEU A 89 -7.18 -1.10 6.02
CA LEU A 89 -6.51 -2.37 5.82
C LEU A 89 -5.17 -2.42 6.57
N ASP A 90 -5.02 -3.38 7.46
CA ASP A 90 -3.78 -3.65 8.20
C ASP A 90 -2.77 -4.39 7.31
N ALA A 91 -1.55 -3.84 7.24
CA ALA A 91 -0.42 -4.42 6.52
C ALA A 91 -0.03 -5.82 7.01
N ALA A 92 -0.28 -6.18 8.26
CA ALA A 92 -0.04 -7.52 8.79
C ALA A 92 -0.91 -8.58 8.09
N LEU A 93 -2.15 -8.24 7.77
CA LEU A 93 -3.08 -9.14 7.06
C LEU A 93 -2.63 -9.37 5.61
N ALA A 94 -2.11 -8.33 4.97
CA ALA A 94 -1.53 -8.43 3.63
C ALA A 94 -0.22 -9.25 3.62
N LYS A 95 0.66 -9.05 4.61
CA LYS A 95 1.91 -9.84 4.74
C LYS A 95 1.65 -11.33 4.90
N CYS A 96 0.68 -11.71 5.72
CA CYS A 96 0.34 -13.12 5.96
C CYS A 96 -0.09 -13.83 4.67
N SER A 97 -0.85 -13.16 3.80
CA SER A 97 -1.28 -13.73 2.52
C SER A 97 -0.17 -13.80 1.46
N THR A 98 0.97 -13.13 1.68
CA THR A 98 2.10 -13.09 0.73
C THR A 98 3.23 -14.08 1.05
N ALA A 99 3.07 -14.94 2.06
CA ALA A 99 4.11 -15.89 2.47
C ALA A 99 4.58 -16.75 1.28
N GLY A 100 5.74 -16.39 0.71
CA GLY A 100 6.36 -17.05 -0.45
C GLY A 100 6.57 -16.19 -1.70
N ARG A 101 6.10 -14.94 -1.75
CA ARG A 101 6.21 -14.11 -2.98
C ARG A 101 6.54 -12.64 -2.67
N PHE A 102 7.83 -12.30 -2.61
CA PHE A 102 8.26 -10.90 -2.57
C PHE A 102 8.01 -10.23 -3.93
N PRO A 103 7.16 -9.19 -4.04
CA PRO A 103 7.13 -8.36 -5.23
C PRO A 103 8.09 -7.19 -5.00
N TRP A 104 9.34 -7.36 -5.41
CA TRP A 104 10.20 -6.23 -5.74
C TRP A 104 11.06 -6.59 -6.94
N ASN A 105 10.47 -6.52 -8.13
CA ASN A 105 11.24 -6.53 -9.37
C ASN A 105 11.47 -5.08 -9.81
N GLY A 106 12.18 -4.31 -8.98
CA GLY A 106 12.83 -3.06 -9.39
C GLY A 106 14.08 -3.29 -10.25
N THR A 107 14.33 -4.50 -10.74
CA THR A 107 15.55 -4.84 -11.49
C THR A 107 15.29 -5.81 -12.65
N SER A 108 14.54 -5.38 -13.65
CA SER A 108 14.69 -5.95 -15.00
C SER A 108 14.46 -4.90 -16.08
N SER A 109 15.04 -3.71 -15.90
CA SER A 109 15.46 -2.80 -16.99
C SER A 109 16.28 -1.58 -16.52
N MET A 110 16.68 -1.48 -15.24
CA MET A 110 17.61 -0.43 -14.83
C MET A 110 19.02 -0.76 -15.33
N HIS A 111 19.53 0.05 -16.26
CA HIS A 111 20.97 0.29 -16.40
C HIS A 111 21.59 0.39 -15.00
N LYS A 112 22.69 -0.33 -14.77
CA LYS A 112 23.44 -0.32 -13.51
C LYS A 112 24.08 1.05 -13.26
N GLY A 113 23.27 2.03 -12.88
CA GLY A 113 23.70 3.27 -12.26
C GLY A 113 23.90 3.02 -10.78
N ARG A 114 25.15 2.81 -10.38
CA ARG A 114 25.58 2.68 -8.99
C ARG A 114 25.19 3.93 -8.21
N LEU A 115 24.19 3.86 -7.33
CA LEU A 115 23.94 4.92 -6.36
C LEU A 115 25.05 4.88 -5.29
N PRO A 116 25.79 5.98 -5.04
CA PRO A 116 26.84 5.98 -4.04
C PRO A 116 26.22 5.95 -2.64
N ARG A 117 26.71 5.02 -1.82
CA ARG A 117 26.53 5.01 -0.37
C ARG A 117 26.98 6.37 0.17
N LYS A 118 26.07 7.18 0.70
CA LYS A 118 26.46 8.31 1.56
C LYS A 118 26.98 7.72 2.87
N ASN A 119 28.30 7.74 3.01
CA ASN A 119 28.99 7.47 4.26
C ASN A 119 28.53 8.50 5.30
N MET A 120 27.80 8.01 6.29
CA MET A 120 27.63 8.66 7.58
C MET A 120 28.98 8.57 8.28
N ASN A 121 29.83 9.60 8.11
CA ASN A 121 30.93 10.02 8.98
C ASN A 121 31.84 11.02 8.24
N LYS A 122 31.69 12.31 8.55
CA LYS A 122 32.74 13.35 8.65
C LYS A 122 32.10 14.74 8.61
N LEU A 123 31.58 15.18 9.76
CA LEU A 123 31.61 16.59 10.14
C LEU A 123 32.92 16.77 10.92
N SER A 124 33.98 17.16 10.23
CA SER A 124 35.16 17.76 10.85
C SER A 124 35.98 18.51 9.80
N LEU A 125 36.56 19.62 10.27
CA LEU A 125 37.43 20.63 9.64
C LEU A 125 36.66 21.86 9.14
N GLY A 126 36.96 23.09 9.57
CA GLY A 126 38.28 23.60 9.90
C GLY A 126 38.36 24.53 11.11
N SER A 127 39.56 24.50 11.67
CA SER A 127 40.20 25.40 12.64
C SER A 127 40.33 26.84 12.15
N GLY A 128 40.18 27.79 13.08
CA GLY A 128 40.72 29.15 13.00
C GLY A 128 40.99 29.68 14.42
N SER A 129 42.25 29.92 14.73
CA SER A 129 42.79 30.37 16.02
C SER A 129 43.10 31.88 16.03
N ALA A 130 42.82 32.56 17.15
CA ALA A 130 43.48 33.75 17.74
C ALA A 130 42.46 34.30 18.77
N GLY A 131 42.76 34.53 20.05
CA GLY A 131 43.90 35.26 20.61
C GLY A 131 43.37 36.62 21.08
N ASP A 132 43.38 36.81 22.41
CA ASP A 132 42.95 37.97 23.24
C ASP A 132 41.46 38.18 23.55
#